data_AF-A0AAU9ISW7-F1
#
_entry.id   AF-A0AAU9ISW7-F1
#
_cell.length_a   1.000
_cell.length_b   1.000
_cell.length_c   1.000
_cell.angle_alpha   90.00
_cell.angle_beta   90.00
_cell.angle_gamma   90.00
#
_symmetry.space_group_name_H-M   'P 1'
#
loop_
_entity.id
_entity.type
_entity.pdbx_description
1 polymer ?
#
loop_
_entity_poly.entity_id
_entity_poly.type
_entity_poly.pdbx_seq_one_letter_code
_entity_poly.pdbx_strand_id
1 'polypeptide(L)'
;MLILIDKNMNIEEEVADIRPHVNELVVKGNEISIITKEGIEIDVEMNTNGIRVIRASIEIQRNAYDDVNQMLTEVSEAYRDSFSQELMNKLMGLT
;
A
#
# COMPACT_ATOMS: atom_id res chain seq x y z
N MET A 1 12.80 -7.88 -35.05
CA MET A 1 12.67 -8.95 -34.03
C MET A 1 12.47 -8.26 -32.70
N LEU A 2 11.44 -8.68 -31.94
CA LEU A 2 10.96 -8.09 -30.69
C LEU A 2 12.06 -7.96 -29.63
N ILE A 3 11.95 -6.93 -28.78
CA ILE A 3 11.74 -7.16 -27.34
C ILE A 3 10.77 -6.06 -26.83
N LEU A 4 9.49 -6.39 -26.68
CA LEU A 4 8.61 -5.71 -25.73
C LEU A 4 9.00 -6.30 -24.36
N ILE A 5 9.83 -5.60 -23.60
CA ILE A 5 9.92 -5.89 -22.17
C ILE A 5 8.70 -5.21 -21.58
N ASP A 6 7.59 -5.94 -21.51
CA ASP A 6 6.49 -5.61 -20.61
C ASP A 6 7.10 -5.54 -19.22
N LYS A 7 7.38 -4.32 -18.77
CA LYS A 7 7.55 -4.00 -17.35
C LYS A 7 6.14 -4.05 -16.73
N ASN A 8 5.51 -5.23 -16.76
CA ASN A 8 4.30 -5.51 -16.02
C ASN A 8 4.70 -5.49 -14.56
N MET A 9 4.67 -4.29 -13.98
CA MET A 9 4.75 -4.06 -12.55
C MET A 9 3.64 -4.92 -11.93
N ASN A 10 4.02 -5.99 -11.24
CA ASN A 10 3.05 -6.91 -10.67
C ASN A 10 2.51 -6.27 -9.38
N ILE A 11 1.39 -5.55 -9.51
CA ILE A 11 0.76 -4.81 -8.40
C ILE A 11 0.49 -5.72 -7.20
N GLU A 12 0.17 -6.99 -7.44
CA GLU A 12 -0.04 -7.98 -6.38
C GLU A 12 1.23 -8.25 -5.55
N GLU A 13 2.41 -8.21 -6.17
CA GLU A 13 3.69 -8.37 -5.45
C GLU A 13 4.03 -7.11 -4.63
N GLU A 14 3.81 -5.92 -5.19
CA GLU A 14 4.07 -4.63 -4.52
C GLU A 14 3.25 -4.46 -3.22
N VAL A 15 2.03 -5.00 -3.20
CA VAL A 15 1.13 -4.89 -2.04
C VAL A 15 1.12 -6.13 -1.16
N ALA A 16 1.90 -7.17 -1.49
CA ALA A 16 1.93 -8.42 -0.74
C ALA A 16 2.35 -8.21 0.71
N ASP A 17 3.37 -7.40 0.93
CA ASP A 17 3.92 -7.07 2.26
C ASP A 17 2.94 -6.23 3.10
N ILE A 18 1.96 -5.58 2.46
CA ILE A 18 1.00 -4.70 3.13
C ILE A 18 -0.21 -5.48 3.65
N ARG A 19 -0.60 -6.57 2.98
CA ARG A 19 -1.77 -7.39 3.31
C ARG A 19 -1.87 -7.78 4.81
N PRO A 20 -0.79 -8.15 5.52
CA PRO A 20 -0.87 -8.51 6.95
C PRO A 20 -1.18 -7.33 7.89
N HIS A 21 -0.97 -6.11 7.42
CA HIS A 21 -1.01 -4.89 8.24
C HIS A 21 -2.34 -4.14 8.13
N VAL A 22 -3.20 -4.52 7.19
CA VAL A 22 -4.52 -3.92 6.96
C VAL A 22 -5.61 -4.96 7.23
N ASN A 23 -6.87 -4.51 7.31
CA ASN A 23 -8.00 -5.41 7.53
C ASN A 23 -8.46 -6.07 6.23
N GLU A 24 -8.55 -5.30 5.15
CA GLU A 24 -8.91 -5.78 3.81
C GLU A 24 -8.04 -5.10 2.75
N LEU A 25 -7.61 -5.86 1.75
CA LEU A 25 -6.89 -5.34 0.59
C LEU A 25 -7.35 -6.08 -0.67
N VAL A 26 -7.91 -5.34 -1.61
CA VAL A 26 -8.44 -5.86 -2.88
C VAL A 26 -7.77 -5.13 -4.03
N VAL A 27 -7.14 -5.88 -4.93
CA VAL A 27 -6.54 -5.35 -6.16
C VAL A 27 -7.48 -5.63 -7.33
N LYS A 28 -7.74 -4.62 -8.16
CA LYS A 28 -8.58 -4.71 -9.37
C LYS A 28 -7.93 -3.95 -10.52
N GLY A 29 -7.15 -4.66 -11.34
CA GLY A 29 -6.38 -4.01 -12.41
C GLY A 29 -5.34 -3.07 -11.80
N ASN A 30 -5.48 -1.76 -12.06
CA ASN A 30 -4.59 -0.74 -11.50
C ASN A 30 -5.14 -0.08 -10.23
N GLU A 31 -6.31 -0.50 -9.75
CA GLU A 31 -6.91 0.05 -8.54
C GLU A 31 -6.64 -0.87 -7.34
N ILE A 32 -6.41 -0.26 -6.18
CA ILE A 32 -6.28 -0.95 -4.91
C ILE A 32 -7.28 -0.33 -3.94
N SER A 33 -8.18 -1.15 -3.40
CA SER A 33 -9.07 -0.79 -2.30
C SER A 33 -8.51 -1.35 -1.00
N ILE A 34 -8.33 -0.49 -0.01
CA ILE A 34 -7.73 -0.81 1.28
C ILE A 34 -8.71 -0.43 2.39
N ILE A 35 -8.93 -1.35 3.32
CA ILE A 35 -9.59 -1.07 4.59
C ILE A 35 -8.56 -1.29 5.69
N THR A 36 -8.20 -0.24 6.41
CA THR A 36 -7.23 -0.31 7.52
C THR A 36 -7.84 -1.01 8.73
N LYS A 37 -7.02 -1.43 9.70
CA LYS A 37 -7.48 -2.08 10.94
C LYS A 37 -8.39 -1.19 11.80
N GLU A 38 -8.30 0.12 11.61
CA GLU A 38 -9.11 1.15 12.26
C GLU A 38 -10.36 1.54 11.43
N GLY A 39 -10.59 0.88 10.29
CA GLY A 39 -11.79 1.07 9.47
C GLY A 39 -11.73 2.25 8.49
N ILE A 40 -10.53 2.75 8.18
CA ILE A 40 -10.35 3.78 7.14
C ILE A 40 -10.40 3.07 5.79
N GLU A 41 -11.32 3.52 4.92
CA GLU A 41 -11.48 3.02 3.56
C GLU A 41 -10.72 3.95 2.61
N ILE A 42 -9.86 3.39 1.77
CA ILE A 42 -9.03 4.14 0.82
C ILE A 42 -9.00 3.39 -0.51
N ASP A 43 -9.41 4.07 -1.57
CA ASP A 43 -9.28 3.61 -2.94
C ASP A 43 -8.17 4.40 -3.63
N VAL A 44 -7.19 3.69 -4.19
CA VAL A 44 -6.06 4.29 -4.89
C VAL A 44 -5.93 3.71 -6.29
N GLU A 45 -5.40 4.51 -7.21
CA GLU A 45 -5.02 4.13 -8.56
C GLU A 45 -3.50 4.14 -8.67
N MET A 46 -2.92 3.04 -9.11
CA MET A 46 -1.50 2.95 -9.43
C MET A 46 -1.22 3.49 -10.84
N ASN A 47 -0.16 4.27 -10.95
CA ASN A 47 0.37 4.76 -12.21
C ASN A 47 1.90 4.61 -12.25
N THR A 48 2.54 5.00 -13.35
CA THR A 48 4.00 4.86 -13.51
C THR A 48 4.82 5.74 -12.56
N ASN A 49 4.18 6.69 -11.87
CA ASN A 49 4.82 7.67 -11.00
C ASN A 49 4.50 7.43 -9.51
N GLY A 50 3.82 6.33 -9.18
CA GLY A 50 3.40 5.99 -7.81
C GLY A 50 1.91 5.72 -7.73
N ILE A 51 1.27 6.20 -6.66
CA ILE A 51 -0.15 6.01 -6.41
C ILE A 51 -0.90 7.34 -6.29
N ARG A 52 -2.16 7.33 -6.71
CA ARG A 52 -3.07 8.46 -6.60
C ARG A 52 -4.30 8.05 -5.80
N VAL A 53 -4.67 8.84 -4.80
CA VAL A 53 -5.90 8.62 -4.04
C VAL A 53 -7.11 8.99 -4.90
N ILE A 54 -8.02 8.04 -5.11
CA ILE A 54 -9.30 8.25 -5.80
C ILE A 54 -10.35 8.67 -4.78
N ARG A 55 -10.40 7.97 -3.65
CA ARG A 55 -11.37 8.16 -2.58
C ARG A 55 -10.76 7.78 -1.24
N ALA A 56 -11.14 8.48 -0.19
CA ALA A 56 -10.86 8.09 1.19
C ALA A 56 -12.06 8.42 2.08
N SER A 57 -12.27 7.64 3.15
CA SER A 57 -13.27 7.93 4.17
C SER A 57 -12.84 9.04 5.14
N ILE A 58 -11.60 9.51 5.03
CA ILE A 58 -11.02 10.60 5.83
C ILE A 58 -10.47 11.71 4.93
N GLU A 59 -10.20 12.87 5.52
CA GLU A 59 -9.50 13.95 4.84
C GLU A 59 -8.00 13.61 4.70
N ILE A 60 -7.50 13.63 3.46
CA ILE A 60 -6.10 13.37 3.14
C ILE A 60 -5.48 14.64 2.58
N GLN A 61 -4.31 15.04 3.10
CA GLN A 61 -3.65 16.28 2.70
C GLN A 61 -2.95 16.20 1.34
N ARG A 62 -2.63 14.99 0.88
CA ARG A 62 -1.96 14.72 -0.40
C ARG A 62 -2.77 13.74 -1.24
N ASN A 63 -2.92 14.06 -2.52
CA ASN A 63 -3.65 13.19 -3.45
C ASN A 63 -2.75 12.19 -4.19
N ALA A 64 -1.43 12.28 -4.01
CA ALA A 64 -0.46 11.43 -4.66
C ALA A 64 0.68 11.08 -3.71
N TYR A 65 1.15 9.82 -3.80
CA TYR A 65 2.22 9.25 -3.00
C TYR A 65 3.14 8.42 -3.91
N ASP A 66 4.37 8.22 -3.48
CA ASP A 66 5.34 7.40 -4.21
C ASP A 66 4.93 5.92 -4.23
N ASP A 67 4.38 5.42 -3.11
CA ASP A 67 3.89 4.05 -2.95
C ASP A 67 2.78 3.96 -1.88
N VAL A 68 2.18 2.77 -1.77
CA VAL A 68 1.11 2.47 -0.81
C VAL A 68 1.60 2.52 0.65
N ASN A 69 2.86 2.18 0.91
CA ASN A 69 3.44 2.21 2.26
C ASN A 69 3.51 3.64 2.80
N GLN A 70 3.97 4.59 1.97
CA GLN A 70 4.09 6.00 2.32
C GLN A 70 2.71 6.58 2.67
N MET A 71 1.70 6.29 1.86
CA MET A 71 0.33 6.70 2.14
C MET A 71 -0.17 6.10 3.45
N LEU A 72 -0.09 4.77 3.61
CA LEU A 72 -0.60 4.08 4.81
C LEU A 72 0.11 4.53 6.09
N THR A 73 1.39 4.87 6.00
CA THR A 73 2.16 5.45 7.10
C THR A 73 1.60 6.81 7.52
N GLU A 74 1.17 7.64 6.59
CA GLU A 74 0.57 8.95 6.88
C GLU A 74 -0.83 8.80 7.50
N VAL A 75 -1.66 7.95 6.91
CA VAL A 75 -3.12 7.92 7.16
C VAL A 75 -3.58 6.91 8.20
N SER A 76 -2.77 5.89 8.54
CA SER A 76 -3.18 4.82 9.47
C SER A 76 -2.15 4.61 10.57
N GLU A 77 -2.55 4.88 11.80
CA GLU A 77 -1.74 4.62 12.98
C GLU A 77 -1.58 3.11 13.20
N ALA A 78 -2.66 2.35 13.03
CA ALA A 78 -2.63 0.90 13.18
C ALA A 78 -1.68 0.23 12.17
N TYR A 79 -1.58 0.79 10.96
CA TYR A 79 -0.60 0.34 9.97
C TYR A 79 0.83 0.61 10.44
N ARG A 80 1.14 1.85 10.85
CA ARG A 80 2.48 2.23 11.35
C ARG A 80 2.94 1.32 12.48
N ASP A 81 2.07 1.05 13.44
CA ASP A 81 2.39 0.22 14.60
C ASP A 81 2.64 -1.22 14.18
N SER A 82 1.76 -1.79 13.35
CA SER A 82 1.90 -3.17 12.89
C SER A 82 3.17 -3.38 12.07
N PHE A 83 3.49 -2.44 11.17
CA PHE A 83 4.68 -2.50 10.34
C PHE A 83 5.96 -2.31 11.17
N SER A 84 5.96 -1.38 12.12
CA SER A 84 7.09 -1.14 13.02
C SER A 84 7.37 -2.36 13.90
N GLN A 85 6.34 -3.05 14.40
CA GLN A 85 6.50 -4.29 15.15
C GLN A 85 7.11 -5.40 14.30
N GLU A 86 6.68 -5.56 13.04
CA GLU A 86 7.27 -6.53 12.13
C GLU A 86 8.77 -6.24 11.88
N LEU A 87 9.12 -4.98 11.62
CA LEU A 87 10.51 -4.55 11.47
C LEU A 87 11.35 -4.90 12.71
N MET A 88 10.85 -4.60 13.91
CA MET A 88 11.54 -4.93 15.16
C MET A 88 11.70 -6.44 15.36
N ASN A 89 10.68 -7.23 15.01
CA ASN A 89 10.75 -8.69 15.07
C ASN A 89 11.80 -9.25 14.09
N LYS A 90 11.88 -8.70 12.87
CA LYS A 90 12.92 -9.06 11.89
C LYS A 90 14.32 -8.71 12.40
N LEU A 91 14.50 -7.54 13.02
CA LEU A 91 15.78 -7.12 13.59
C LEU A 91 16.24 -8.02 14.75
N MET A 92 15.32 -8.41 15.64
CA MET A 92 15.61 -9.32 16.74
C MET A 92 15.84 -10.76 16.28
N GLY A 93 15.20 -11.21 15.20
CA GLY A 93 15.40 -12.55 14.64
C GLY A 93 16.73 -12.73 13.90
N LEU A 94 17.48 -11.66 13.69
CA LEU A 94 18.80 -11.67 13.03
C LEU A 94 19.97 -11.74 14.02
N THR A 95 19.70 -11.73 15.34
CA THR A 95 20.69 -11.89 16.42
C THR A 95 20.67 -13.30 16.99
#